data_AF-A0A8C7S4I4-F1
#
_entry.id   AF-A0A8C7S4I4-F1
#
_cell.length_a   1.000
_cell.length_b   1.000
_cell.length_c   1.000
_cell.angle_alpha   90.00
_cell.angle_beta   90.00
_cell.angle_gamma   90.00
#
_symmetry.space_group_name_H-M   'P 1'
#
loop_
_entity.id
_entity.type
_entity.pdbx_description
1 polymer ?
#
loop_
_entity_poly.entity_id
_entity_poly.type
_entity_poly.pdbx_seq_one_letter_code
_entity_poly.pdbx_strand_id
1 'polypeptide(L)'
;MASMLMNSLRCCPPVNPAWAVQYATRSLSTSVQLHAQVQTKSKKTLAKPGVKNIVLVEGVRTPFLLSGTTYADLMPHDLARAALQGLLHKTSLPKDAVDYIIYGTVIQEVKTSNVAREDRDMQW
;
A
#
# COMPACT_ATOMS: atom_id res chain seq x y z
N MET A 1 -64.19 13.94 6.52
CA MET A 1 -63.55 15.27 6.64
C MET A 1 -63.06 15.64 5.23
N ALA A 2 -64.01 15.94 4.34
CA ALA A 2 -64.22 17.26 3.73
C ALA A 2 -63.13 17.58 2.66
N SER A 3 -63.43 17.47 1.35
CA SER A 3 -64.16 18.48 0.53
C SER A 3 -63.21 19.62 0.13
N MET A 4 -63.03 20.15 -1.09
CA MET A 4 -63.58 20.09 -2.44
C MET A 4 -62.46 20.66 -3.36
N LEU A 5 -62.30 20.23 -4.61
CA LEU A 5 -62.78 20.95 -5.80
C LEU A 5 -62.64 22.48 -5.72
N MET A 6 -61.86 23.10 -6.62
CA MET A 6 -62.39 24.12 -7.53
C MET A 6 -61.40 24.46 -8.65
N ASN A 7 -61.92 24.32 -9.86
CA ASN A 7 -61.35 24.71 -11.12
C ASN A 7 -61.96 26.08 -11.52
N SER A 8 -61.30 26.77 -12.46
CA SER A 8 -61.88 27.77 -13.38
C SER A 8 -62.04 29.27 -12.97
N LEU A 9 -61.27 30.07 -13.73
CA LEU A 9 -61.68 31.22 -14.56
C LEU A 9 -61.43 32.66 -14.07
N ARG A 10 -60.61 33.32 -14.91
CA ARG A 10 -60.64 34.71 -15.37
C ARG A 10 -60.13 35.79 -14.41
N CYS A 11 -59.06 36.45 -14.85
CA CYS A 11 -59.12 37.85 -15.30
C CYS A 11 -57.80 38.26 -15.98
N CYS A 12 -57.84 38.46 -17.30
CA CYS A 12 -56.87 39.29 -17.99
C CYS A 12 -57.35 40.74 -17.91
N PRO A 13 -56.55 41.69 -17.42
CA PRO A 13 -56.68 43.07 -17.86
C PRO A 13 -55.85 43.27 -19.16
N PRO A 14 -56.36 44.01 -20.15
CA PRO A 14 -55.62 44.35 -21.34
C PRO A 14 -54.67 45.55 -21.07
N VAL A 15 -53.92 45.92 -22.10
CA VAL A 15 -53.20 47.18 -22.36
C VAL A 15 -51.70 47.31 -22.02
N ASN A 16 -50.95 47.24 -23.13
CA ASN A 16 -49.83 48.08 -23.61
C ASN A 16 -48.36 47.65 -23.37
N PRO A 17 -47.60 47.31 -24.43
CA PRO A 17 -46.20 46.87 -24.36
C PRO A 17 -45.25 48.07 -24.48
N ALA A 18 -45.39 49.07 -23.62
CA ALA A 18 -44.61 50.30 -23.73
C ALA A 18 -44.21 50.84 -22.36
N TRP A 19 -43.58 50.01 -21.51
CA TRP A 19 -42.61 50.45 -20.49
C TRP A 19 -42.11 49.24 -19.68
N ALA A 20 -40.87 48.83 -19.93
CA ALA A 20 -39.97 48.25 -18.92
C ALA A 20 -38.61 48.09 -19.61
N VAL A 21 -38.05 49.24 -19.95
CA VAL A 21 -36.64 49.39 -20.30
C VAL A 21 -35.82 49.01 -19.05
N GLN A 22 -34.74 48.27 -19.28
CA GLN A 22 -33.64 47.95 -18.35
C GLN A 22 -33.89 46.86 -17.31
N TYR A 23 -33.67 45.60 -17.69
CA TYR A 23 -33.17 44.63 -16.72
C TYR A 23 -32.11 43.71 -17.33
N ALA A 24 -30.98 43.64 -16.62
CA ALA A 24 -30.01 42.55 -16.58
C ALA A 24 -28.87 42.51 -17.62
N THR A 25 -28.01 43.53 -17.64
CA THR A 25 -26.57 43.28 -17.82
C THR A 25 -25.97 42.82 -16.49
N ARG A 26 -26.17 41.54 -16.13
CA ARG A 26 -25.41 40.94 -15.02
C ARG A 26 -24.02 40.58 -15.54
N SER A 27 -23.03 41.39 -15.13
CA SER A 27 -21.61 41.16 -15.37
C SER A 27 -21.22 39.78 -14.84
N LEU A 28 -20.83 38.87 -15.74
CA LEU A 28 -20.23 37.59 -15.40
C LEU A 28 -18.78 37.87 -14.99
N SER A 29 -18.55 38.05 -13.69
CA SER A 29 -17.19 38.07 -13.14
C SER A 29 -16.59 36.67 -13.29
N THR A 30 -15.74 36.47 -14.29
CA THR A 30 -14.86 35.31 -14.38
C THR A 30 -13.70 35.55 -13.42
N SER A 31 -13.86 35.20 -12.14
CA SER A 31 -12.71 35.08 -11.26
C SER A 31 -11.87 33.91 -11.77
N VAL A 32 -10.73 34.24 -12.39
CA VAL A 32 -9.72 33.26 -12.75
C VAL A 32 -9.26 32.63 -11.44
N GLN A 33 -9.69 31.40 -11.17
CA GLN A 33 -9.12 30.62 -10.08
C GLN A 33 -7.66 30.36 -10.44
N LEU A 34 -6.78 31.22 -9.93
CA LEU A 34 -5.35 31.05 -9.99
C LEU A 34 -5.04 29.75 -9.25
N HIS A 35 -4.97 28.64 -9.98
CA HIS A 35 -4.46 27.38 -9.46
C HIS A 35 -3.01 27.64 -9.06
N ALA A 36 -2.77 27.88 -7.78
CA ALA A 36 -1.43 27.90 -7.23
C ALA A 36 -0.79 26.54 -7.53
N GLN A 37 0.17 26.54 -8.44
CA GLN A 37 0.99 25.38 -8.76
C GLN A 37 1.79 25.03 -7.49
N VAL A 38 1.29 24.08 -6.70
CA VAL A 38 2.03 23.50 -5.59
C VAL A 38 3.23 22.77 -6.19
N GLN A 39 4.39 23.43 -6.20
CA GLN A 39 5.64 22.82 -6.63
C GLN A 39 6.03 21.73 -5.63
N THR A 40 5.73 20.47 -5.96
CA THR A 40 6.22 19.32 -5.22
C THR A 40 7.72 19.20 -5.46
N LYS A 41 8.52 19.61 -4.47
CA LYS A 41 9.98 19.47 -4.53
C LYS A 41 10.33 18.00 -4.70
N SER A 42 10.93 17.65 -5.84
CA SER A 42 11.44 16.31 -6.12
C SER A 42 12.48 15.92 -5.08
N LYS A 43 12.28 14.76 -4.42
CA LYS A 43 13.23 14.24 -3.43
C LYS A 43 14.51 13.81 -4.13
N LYS A 44 15.67 14.25 -3.62
CA LYS A 44 16.97 13.84 -4.15
C LYS A 44 17.15 12.33 -3.97
N THR A 45 17.55 11.63 -5.03
CA THR A 45 17.81 10.19 -5.02
C THR A 45 19.21 9.91 -4.50
N LEU A 46 19.33 8.95 -3.57
CA LEU A 46 20.57 8.62 -2.85
C LEU A 46 21.43 7.56 -3.55
N ALA A 47 20.96 6.99 -4.67
CA ALA A 47 21.67 5.95 -5.40
C ALA A 47 23.01 6.49 -5.94
N LYS A 48 24.11 5.80 -5.62
CA LYS A 48 25.45 6.18 -6.09
C LYS A 48 25.65 5.70 -7.53
N PRO A 49 26.00 6.59 -8.49
CA PRO A 49 26.37 6.16 -9.83
C PRO A 49 27.70 5.41 -9.81
N GLY A 50 27.80 4.31 -10.57
CA GLY A 50 29.04 3.53 -10.73
C GLY A 50 29.20 2.30 -9.83
N VAL A 51 28.28 2.04 -8.90
CA VAL A 51 28.26 0.81 -8.07
C VAL A 51 27.06 -0.05 -8.47
N LYS A 52 27.22 -1.38 -8.45
CA LYS A 52 26.10 -2.30 -8.68
C LYS A 52 25.06 -2.14 -7.56
N ASN A 53 23.80 -1.99 -7.94
CA ASN A 53 22.70 -1.90 -6.98
C ASN A 53 22.43 -3.27 -6.35
N ILE A 54 22.27 -3.28 -5.03
CA ILE A 54 21.83 -4.46 -4.27
C ILE A 54 20.34 -4.32 -4.05
N VAL A 55 19.59 -5.38 -4.36
CA VAL A 55 18.14 -5.39 -4.27
C VAL A 55 17.69 -6.52 -3.34
N LEU A 56 16.61 -6.27 -2.60
CA LEU A 56 15.90 -7.30 -1.87
C LEU A 56 14.84 -7.88 -2.82
N VAL A 57 14.99 -9.16 -3.19
CA VAL A 57 14.05 -9.83 -4.10
C VAL A 57 12.77 -10.20 -3.35
N GLU A 58 12.90 -10.97 -2.28
CA GLU A 58 11.76 -11.43 -1.48
C GLU A 58 12.20 -11.68 -0.02
N GLY A 59 11.23 -11.75 0.89
CA GLY A 59 11.45 -12.06 2.30
C GLY A 59 10.35 -12.95 2.86
N VAL A 60 10.75 -13.96 3.63
CA VAL A 60 9.86 -14.89 4.32
C VAL A 60 10.24 -14.96 5.79
N ARG A 61 9.25 -15.26 6.64
CA ARG A 61 9.44 -15.51 8.06
C ARG A 61 8.52 -16.62 8.51
N THR A 62 8.91 -17.31 9.56
CA THR A 62 7.98 -18.15 10.32
C THR A 62 7.00 -17.27 11.09
N PRO A 63 5.78 -17.77 11.38
CA PRO A 63 4.85 -17.10 12.29
C PRO A 63 5.51 -16.87 13.65
N PHE A 64 5.33 -15.68 14.23
CA PHE A 64 5.87 -15.37 15.56
C PHE A 64 4.86 -15.83 16.61
N LEU A 65 5.22 -16.90 17.32
CA LEU A 65 4.43 -17.47 18.40
C LEU A 65 5.04 -17.06 19.75
N LEU A 66 4.22 -17.10 20.80
CA LEU A 66 4.68 -16.90 22.17
C LEU A 66 5.61 -18.05 22.57
N SER A 67 6.72 -17.75 23.25
CA SER A 67 7.63 -18.77 23.77
C SER A 67 6.92 -19.77 24.68
N GLY A 68 7.26 -21.06 24.56
CA GLY A 68 6.62 -22.14 25.33
C GLY A 68 5.27 -22.61 24.80
N THR A 69 4.86 -22.17 23.60
CA THR A 69 3.66 -22.67 22.92
C THR A 69 4.01 -23.75 21.89
N THR A 70 3.46 -23.70 20.68
CA THR A 70 3.56 -24.76 19.65
C THR A 70 4.99 -25.07 19.18
N TYR A 71 5.92 -24.13 19.32
CA TYR A 71 7.34 -24.34 18.95
C TYR A 71 8.22 -24.78 20.12
N ALA A 72 7.65 -25.11 21.29
CA ALA A 72 8.44 -25.44 22.48
C ALA A 72 9.35 -26.66 22.30
N ASP A 73 8.90 -27.64 21.52
CA ASP A 73 9.62 -28.91 21.32
C ASP A 73 10.57 -28.90 20.10
N LEU A 74 10.62 -27.79 19.35
CA LEU A 74 11.45 -27.67 18.15
C LEU A 74 12.83 -27.08 18.47
N MET A 75 13.85 -27.51 17.74
CA MET A 75 15.15 -26.87 17.84
C MET A 75 15.20 -25.58 17.01
N PRO A 76 16.06 -24.60 17.37
CA PRO A 76 16.14 -23.33 16.63
C PRO A 76 16.45 -23.48 15.14
N HIS A 77 17.21 -24.52 14.78
CA HIS A 77 17.56 -24.83 13.40
C HIS A 77 16.35 -25.36 12.60
N ASP A 78 15.43 -26.09 13.24
CA ASP A 78 14.19 -26.53 12.57
C ASP A 78 13.33 -25.34 12.13
N LEU A 79 13.28 -24.29 12.96
CA LEU A 79 12.58 -23.05 12.63
C LEU A 79 13.27 -22.28 11.49
N ALA A 80 14.61 -22.25 11.49
CA ALA A 80 15.38 -21.62 10.43
C ALA A 80 15.23 -22.36 9.09
N ARG A 81 15.24 -23.71 9.12
CA ARG A 81 14.93 -24.56 7.97
C ARG A 81 13.54 -24.30 7.40
N ALA A 82 12.51 -24.19 8.25
CA ALA A 82 11.15 -23.89 7.79
C ALA A 82 11.07 -22.51 7.10
N ALA A 83 11.79 -21.50 7.61
CA ALA A 83 11.88 -20.19 6.97
C ALA A 83 12.56 -20.26 5.59
N LEU A 84 13.65 -21.02 5.47
CA LEU A 84 14.36 -21.25 4.22
C LEU A 84 13.53 -21.98 3.17
N GLN A 85 12.85 -23.05 3.56
CA GLN A 85 11.97 -23.79 2.67
C GLN A 85 10.83 -22.89 2.17
N GLY A 86 10.27 -22.04 3.04
CA GLY A 86 9.30 -21.04 2.66
C GLY A 86 9.84 -20.03 1.63
N LEU A 87 11.10 -19.60 1.79
CA LEU A 87 11.77 -18.71 0.83
C LEU A 87 12.00 -19.40 -0.52
N LEU A 88 12.55 -20.62 -0.52
CA LEU A 88 12.77 -21.40 -1.74
C LEU A 88 11.46 -21.67 -2.48
N HIS A 89 10.39 -22.00 -1.76
CA HIS A 89 9.09 -22.27 -2.37
C HIS A 89 8.48 -21.03 -3.02
N LYS A 90 8.65 -19.84 -2.43
CA LYS A 90 8.08 -18.61 -2.99
C LYS A 90 8.91 -18.04 -4.14
N THR A 91 10.23 -18.04 -3.99
CA THR A 91 11.12 -17.44 -5.00
C THR A 91 11.46 -18.43 -6.12
N SER A 92 11.23 -19.74 -5.92
CA SER A 92 11.49 -20.80 -6.91
C SER A 92 12.89 -20.76 -7.50
N LEU A 93 13.88 -20.34 -6.69
CA LEU A 93 15.26 -20.19 -7.13
C LEU A 93 15.97 -21.54 -7.22
N PRO A 94 16.82 -21.74 -8.24
CA PRO A 94 17.70 -22.89 -8.27
C PRO A 94 18.68 -22.81 -7.09
N LYS A 95 18.77 -23.94 -6.40
CA LYS A 95 19.66 -24.19 -5.27
C LYS A 95 21.11 -23.75 -5.56
N ASP A 96 21.62 -24.06 -6.74
CA ASP A 96 23.02 -23.76 -7.12
C ASP A 96 23.32 -22.28 -7.34
N ALA A 97 22.32 -21.41 -7.43
CA ALA A 97 22.52 -19.97 -7.61
C ALA A 97 22.78 -19.22 -6.29
N VAL A 98 22.72 -19.90 -5.13
CA VAL A 98 22.92 -19.28 -3.82
C VAL A 98 24.39 -19.39 -3.41
N ASP A 99 25.13 -18.29 -3.52
CA ASP A 99 26.55 -18.26 -3.17
C ASP A 99 26.80 -18.34 -1.66
N TYR A 100 25.99 -17.64 -0.86
CA TYR A 100 26.26 -17.45 0.56
C TYR A 100 24.98 -17.33 1.39
N ILE A 101 25.00 -17.90 2.60
CA ILE A 101 23.88 -17.90 3.55
C ILE A 101 24.41 -17.46 4.92
N ILE A 102 23.68 -16.56 5.58
CA ILE A 102 24.03 -16.02 6.90
C ILE A 102 22.76 -16.01 7.78
N TYR A 103 22.88 -16.52 9.01
CA TYR A 103 21.87 -16.36 10.06
C TYR A 103 22.45 -15.65 11.28
N GLY A 104 21.58 -14.89 11.96
CA GLY A 104 21.83 -14.39 13.29
C GLY A 104 20.98 -15.14 14.30
N THR A 105 21.61 -15.68 15.34
CA THR A 105 20.93 -16.16 16.56
C THR A 105 21.65 -15.61 17.77
N VAL A 106 20.91 -15.29 18.83
CA VAL A 106 21.46 -14.75 20.08
C VAL A 106 21.73 -15.87 21.08
N ILE A 107 20.78 -16.78 21.26
CA ILE A 107 20.93 -17.96 22.12
C ILE A 107 21.42 -19.10 21.25
N GLN A 108 22.62 -19.58 21.57
CA GLN A 108 23.24 -20.67 20.83
C GLN A 108 22.79 -22.01 21.41
N GLU A 109 22.39 -22.92 20.52
CA GLU A 109 22.23 -24.33 20.85
C GLU A 109 23.58 -25.04 20.68
N VAL A 110 24.04 -25.77 21.69
CA VAL A 110 25.40 -26.35 21.71
C VAL A 110 25.56 -27.44 20.65
N LYS A 111 24.49 -28.18 20.36
CA LYS A 111 24.48 -29.25 19.35
C LYS A 111 24.55 -28.72 17.92
N THR A 112 24.14 -27.48 17.69
CA THR A 112 24.09 -26.85 16.36
C THR A 112 24.76 -25.48 16.41
N SER A 113 26.07 -25.48 16.69
CA SER A 113 26.86 -24.26 16.86
C SER A 113 26.80 -23.34 15.64
N ASN A 114 26.70 -23.91 14.44
CA ASN A 114 26.46 -23.17 13.21
C ASN A 114 25.12 -23.57 12.58
N VAL A 115 24.04 -22.98 13.08
CA VAL A 115 22.68 -23.17 12.57
C VAL A 115 22.61 -23.03 11.04
N ALA A 116 23.34 -22.06 10.46
CA ALA A 116 23.36 -21.84 9.01
C ALA A 116 23.98 -22.98 8.19
N ARG A 117 24.90 -23.71 8.80
CA ARG A 117 25.55 -24.86 8.17
C ARG A 117 24.76 -26.14 8.39
N GLU A 118 24.27 -26.35 9.61
CA GLU A 118 23.45 -27.53 9.93
C GLU A 118 22.14 -27.55 9.13
N ASP A 119 21.53 -26.39 8.89
CA ASP A 119 20.35 -26.29 8.03
C ASP A 119 20.63 -26.69 6.58
N ARG A 120 21.85 -26.43 6.10
CA ARG A 120 22.29 -26.88 4.77
C ARG A 120 22.52 -28.39 4.77
N ASP A 121 23.21 -28.90 5.78
CA ASP A 121 23.69 -30.27 5.79
C ASP A 121 22.56 -31.30 6.03
N MET A 122 21.48 -30.91 6.71
CA MET A 122 20.37 -31.83 7.00
C MET A 122 19.27 -31.91 5.93
N GLN A 123 19.15 -30.93 5.02
CA GLN A 123 18.23 -31.02 3.89
C GLN A 123 18.53 -29.97 2.81
N TRP A 124 19.53 -30.24 1.96
CA TRP A 124 19.57 -29.78 0.57
C TRP A 124 19.11 -30.90 -0.36
#